data_AF-A0A9D8RX38-F1
#
_entry.id   AF-A0A9D8RX38-F1
#
_cell.length_a   1.000
_cell.length_b   1.000
_cell.length_c   1.000
_cell.angle_alpha   90.00
_cell.angle_beta   90.00
_cell.angle_gamma   90.00
#
_symmetry.space_group_name_H-M   'P 1'
#
loop_
_entity.id
_entity.type
_entity.pdbx_description
1 polymer ?
#
loop_
_entity_poly.entity_id
_entity_poly.type
_entity_poly.pdbx_seq_one_letter_code
_entity_poly.pdbx_strand_id
1 'polypeptide(L)'
;MCCVNSIKVYPTALELGVGSWYYDAYAEVCPTDACCKCVEWHSDNPCVASVNPSNGYIYANSVGVAKIYATTTDGSGCSNYINIRVSETVPVRSIVVLPATITIEPGQTTTLSTTVLPKTASNKALIWTSSNEKVAIVDCNGVVTGIAGGTVSIIATAADGSGTSDACVVKVTGDVLVSSITFYHSSVNMLVGDSRYLWINVLPSDATNDSVCWSSSDTSVVTVNKNSGLVLAQGAGTATIYATACDGSGVVGTCTITVRDKIFVSSITVSPKTKKLNVNASATLSATVLPDNADDKRIRWSCEPSGIVSLNDVTGEIRGIGTGTTTVKAVACDGSGTCGSCKVTVVTVPVT
;
A
#
# COMPACT_ATOMS: atom_id res chain seq x y z
N MET A 1 -29.27 12.72 77.67
CA MET A 1 -28.44 13.28 76.59
C MET A 1 -27.20 12.40 76.53
N CYS A 2 -27.05 11.57 75.51
CA CYS A 2 -25.89 10.67 75.39
C CYS A 2 -24.75 11.47 74.77
N CYS A 3 -23.78 11.86 75.60
CA CYS A 3 -22.58 12.55 75.15
C CYS A 3 -21.63 11.57 74.45
N VAL A 4 -20.76 12.09 73.59
CA VAL A 4 -19.67 11.32 72.98
C VAL A 4 -18.65 10.93 74.05
N ASN A 5 -18.22 9.66 74.03
CA ASN A 5 -17.23 9.08 74.94
C ASN A 5 -15.83 8.99 74.32
N SER A 6 -15.74 8.90 72.98
CA SER A 6 -14.47 8.86 72.26
C SER A 6 -14.64 9.23 70.79
N ILE A 7 -13.55 9.67 70.16
CA ILE A 7 -13.47 9.95 68.74
C ILE A 7 -12.25 9.26 68.11
N LYS A 8 -12.42 8.71 66.92
CA LYS A 8 -11.34 8.19 66.06
C LYS A 8 -11.24 9.05 64.81
N VAL A 9 -10.04 9.18 64.26
CA VAL A 9 -9.77 9.95 63.04
C VAL A 9 -9.02 9.08 62.04
N TYR A 10 -9.31 9.27 60.76
CA TYR A 10 -8.69 8.54 59.68
C TYR A 10 -8.29 9.50 58.54
N PRO A 11 -7.10 9.31 57.96
CA PRO A 11 -6.02 8.42 58.42
C PRO A 11 -5.42 8.90 59.74
N THR A 12 -4.64 8.08 60.44
CA THR A 12 -3.96 8.50 61.69
C THR A 12 -2.68 9.30 61.45
N ALA A 13 -2.14 9.24 60.23
CA ALA A 13 -0.99 10.01 59.78
C ALA A 13 -1.05 10.27 58.27
N LEU A 14 -0.43 11.36 57.82
CA LEU A 14 -0.37 11.78 56.43
C LEU A 14 0.98 12.46 56.14
N GLU A 15 1.61 12.09 55.02
CA GLU A 15 2.76 12.81 54.49
C GLU A 15 2.34 13.60 53.25
N LEU A 16 2.58 14.91 53.25
CA LEU A 16 2.21 15.83 52.17
C LEU A 16 3.42 16.58 51.63
N GLY A 17 3.41 16.86 50.33
CA GLY A 17 4.30 17.87 49.76
C GLY A 17 3.74 19.27 50.01
N VAL A 18 4.60 20.26 50.24
CA VAL A 18 4.20 21.68 50.30
C VAL A 18 3.30 22.02 49.10
N GLY A 19 2.17 22.67 49.36
CA GLY A 19 1.17 23.07 48.37
C GLY A 19 0.10 22.02 48.05
N SER A 20 0.12 20.84 48.67
CA SER A 20 -0.84 19.77 48.40
C SER A 20 -2.10 19.87 49.26
N TRP A 21 -3.24 19.43 48.69
CA TRP A 21 -4.50 19.23 49.41
C TRP A 21 -4.75 17.76 49.74
N TYR A 22 -5.48 17.51 50.82
CA TYR A 22 -6.02 16.20 51.18
C TYR A 22 -7.49 16.34 51.60
N TYR A 23 -8.36 15.56 50.97
CA TYR A 23 -9.82 15.73 51.07
C TYR A 23 -10.53 14.60 51.83
N ASP A 24 -9.84 13.50 52.12
CA ASP A 24 -10.46 12.27 52.64
C ASP A 24 -10.27 12.10 54.15
N ALA A 25 -10.09 13.20 54.89
CA ALA A 25 -9.99 13.15 56.35
C ALA A 25 -11.39 13.04 56.96
N TYR A 26 -11.60 12.08 57.86
CA TYR A 26 -12.88 11.94 58.55
C TYR A 26 -12.72 11.45 59.99
N ALA A 27 -13.79 11.61 60.78
CA ALA A 27 -13.82 11.22 62.18
C ALA A 27 -15.06 10.36 62.51
N GLU A 28 -14.87 9.36 63.38
CA GLU A 28 -15.91 8.48 63.90
C GLU A 28 -16.11 8.75 65.39
N VAL A 29 -17.33 9.14 65.79
CA VAL A 29 -17.69 9.37 67.20
C VAL A 29 -18.36 8.13 67.81
N CYS A 30 -18.08 7.83 69.08
CA CYS A 30 -18.69 6.72 69.84
C CYS A 30 -19.26 7.22 71.18
N PRO A 31 -20.44 6.75 71.61
CA PRO A 31 -21.26 5.73 70.97
C PRO A 31 -22.00 6.26 69.73
N THR A 32 -22.39 5.36 68.82
CA THR A 32 -22.99 5.72 67.53
C THR A 32 -24.41 6.31 67.67
N ASP A 33 -25.01 6.29 68.85
CA ASP A 33 -26.31 6.87 69.21
C ASP A 33 -26.19 8.23 69.92
N ALA A 34 -24.99 8.82 69.99
CA ALA A 34 -24.79 10.16 70.54
C ALA A 34 -25.67 11.20 69.82
N CYS A 35 -26.29 12.09 70.60
CA CYS A 35 -27.29 13.05 70.11
C CYS A 35 -26.72 14.21 69.30
N CYS A 36 -25.41 14.49 69.42
CA CYS A 36 -24.67 15.43 68.61
C CYS A 36 -23.36 14.77 68.16
N LYS A 37 -23.20 14.58 66.84
CA LYS A 37 -22.05 13.91 66.22
C LYS A 37 -21.14 14.87 65.46
N CYS A 38 -21.43 16.16 65.55
CA CYS A 38 -20.66 17.17 64.85
C CYS A 38 -19.24 17.23 65.42
N VAL A 39 -18.30 17.37 64.51
CA VAL A 39 -16.87 17.45 64.79
C VAL A 39 -16.36 18.72 64.14
N GLU A 40 -15.59 19.50 64.89
CA GLU A 40 -14.88 20.67 64.38
C GLU A 40 -13.40 20.34 64.25
N TRP A 41 -12.83 20.72 63.11
CA TRP A 41 -11.44 20.48 62.79
C TRP A 41 -10.57 21.71 63.09
N HIS A 42 -9.40 21.50 63.67
CA HIS A 42 -8.40 22.55 63.81
C HIS A 42 -6.97 22.01 63.69
N SER A 43 -6.02 22.89 63.40
CA SER A 43 -4.60 22.55 63.36
C SER A 43 -3.87 23.15 64.56
N ASP A 44 -2.95 22.40 65.17
CA ASP A 44 -2.03 22.95 66.16
C ASP A 44 -0.96 23.87 65.54
N ASN A 45 -0.70 23.72 64.24
CA ASN A 45 0.26 24.50 63.49
C ASN A 45 -0.26 24.79 62.06
N PRO A 46 -1.18 25.76 61.91
CA PRO A 46 -1.73 26.15 60.61
C PRO A 46 -0.68 26.60 59.59
N CYS A 47 0.47 27.12 60.05
CA CYS A 47 1.58 27.50 59.17
C CYS A 47 2.25 26.30 58.47
N VAL A 48 2.18 25.11 59.06
CA VAL A 48 2.64 23.85 58.46
C VAL A 48 1.50 23.19 57.69
N ALA A 49 0.35 22.97 58.33
CA ALA A 49 -0.82 22.41 57.67
C ALA A 49 -2.10 23.07 58.20
N SER A 50 -2.91 23.65 57.33
CA SER A 50 -4.23 24.19 57.68
C SER A 50 -5.32 23.16 57.39
N VAL A 51 -6.45 23.29 58.09
CA VAL A 51 -7.62 22.43 57.88
C VAL A 51 -8.88 23.28 57.84
N ASN A 52 -9.82 22.94 56.97
CA ASN A 52 -11.14 23.55 56.98
C ASN A 52 -11.95 23.03 58.17
N PRO A 53 -12.45 23.90 59.07
CA PRO A 53 -13.09 23.48 60.32
C PRO A 53 -14.34 22.62 60.17
N SER A 54 -15.06 22.75 59.04
CA SER A 54 -16.36 22.10 58.84
C SER A 54 -16.28 20.80 58.07
N ASN A 55 -15.27 20.60 57.23
CA ASN A 55 -15.19 19.42 56.35
C ASN A 55 -13.87 18.64 56.44
N GLY A 56 -12.89 19.11 57.22
CA GLY A 56 -11.63 18.37 57.42
C GLY A 56 -10.67 18.43 56.23
N TYR A 57 -10.88 19.27 55.22
CA TYR A 57 -9.95 19.39 54.09
C TYR A 57 -8.64 20.03 54.54
N ILE A 58 -7.53 19.33 54.34
CA ILE A 58 -6.20 19.71 54.81
C ILE A 58 -5.40 20.29 53.66
N TYR A 59 -4.68 21.39 53.91
CA TYR A 59 -3.73 21.98 52.98
C TYR A 59 -2.34 22.08 53.61
N ALA A 60 -1.31 21.60 52.90
CA ALA A 60 0.07 21.66 53.35
C ALA A 60 0.72 23.00 53.00
N ASN A 61 0.90 23.87 53.99
CA ASN A 61 1.41 25.24 53.80
C ASN A 61 2.94 25.30 53.75
N SER A 62 3.64 24.66 54.70
CA SER A 62 5.09 24.76 54.84
C SER A 62 5.69 23.47 55.40
N VAL A 63 6.98 23.24 55.16
CA VAL A 63 7.72 22.09 55.69
C VAL A 63 7.64 22.05 57.22
N GLY A 64 7.38 20.87 57.76
CA GLY A 64 7.32 20.66 59.21
C GLY A 64 6.39 19.53 59.60
N VAL A 65 6.02 19.52 60.89
CA VAL A 65 5.01 18.61 61.41
C VAL A 65 3.89 19.41 62.06
N ALA A 66 2.67 18.92 61.91
CA ALA A 66 1.47 19.47 62.54
C ALA A 66 0.55 18.31 62.95
N LYS A 67 -0.36 18.57 63.89
CA LYS A 67 -1.47 17.69 64.23
C LYS A 67 -2.77 18.37 63.85
N ILE A 68 -3.58 17.64 63.10
CA ILE A 68 -4.95 18.05 62.75
C ILE A 68 -5.90 17.35 63.71
N TYR A 69 -6.50 18.13 64.60
CA TYR A 69 -7.44 17.66 65.61
C TYR A 69 -8.86 17.68 65.06
N ALA A 70 -9.61 16.63 65.38
CA ALA A 70 -11.05 16.58 65.25
C ALA A 70 -11.63 16.56 66.67
N THR A 71 -12.47 17.54 67.01
CA THR A 71 -13.03 17.72 68.36
C THR A 71 -14.55 17.73 68.32
N THR A 72 -15.19 17.02 69.23
CA THR A 72 -16.66 16.97 69.33
C THR A 72 -17.24 18.30 69.81
N THR A 73 -18.37 18.72 69.23
CA THR A 73 -19.03 20.00 69.57
C THR A 73 -20.18 19.85 70.56
N ASP A 74 -20.37 18.66 71.13
CA ASP A 74 -21.45 18.34 72.08
C ASP A 74 -21.13 18.73 73.54
N GLY A 75 -19.96 19.34 73.76
CA GLY A 75 -19.45 19.72 75.08
C GLY A 75 -18.68 18.61 75.81
N SER A 76 -18.56 17.40 75.23
CA SER A 76 -17.78 16.30 75.83
C SER A 76 -16.27 16.54 75.81
N GLY A 77 -15.78 17.38 74.88
CA GLY A 77 -14.35 17.67 74.71
C GLY A 77 -13.53 16.49 74.17
N CYS A 78 -14.19 15.42 73.69
CA CYS A 78 -13.50 14.30 73.06
C CYS A 78 -12.78 14.78 71.79
N SER A 79 -11.46 14.59 71.74
CA SER A 79 -10.64 14.92 70.58
C SER A 79 -9.66 13.81 70.24
N ASN A 80 -9.30 13.74 68.96
CA ASN A 80 -8.24 12.88 68.44
C ASN A 80 -7.61 13.56 67.23
N TYR A 81 -6.43 13.12 66.78
CA TYR A 81 -5.66 13.87 65.79
C TYR A 81 -4.97 13.00 64.73
N ILE A 82 -4.78 13.61 63.55
CA ILE A 82 -3.99 13.09 62.44
C ILE A 82 -2.60 13.71 62.51
N ASN A 83 -1.55 12.89 62.48
CA ASN A 83 -0.17 13.40 62.37
C ASN A 83 0.13 13.79 60.92
N ILE A 84 0.42 15.07 60.67
CA ILE A 84 0.81 15.58 59.35
C ILE A 84 2.30 15.83 59.33
N ARG A 85 2.98 15.30 58.32
CA ARG A 85 4.35 15.67 57.98
C ARG A 85 4.38 16.31 56.60
N VAL A 86 4.82 17.55 56.53
CA VAL A 86 4.96 18.28 55.28
C VAL A 86 6.44 18.32 54.88
N SER A 87 6.75 17.92 53.66
CA SER A 87 8.11 17.91 53.10
C SER A 87 8.21 18.77 51.83
N GLU A 88 9.41 19.23 51.48
CA GLU A 88 9.64 19.93 50.21
C GLU A 88 9.35 19.02 49.02
N THR A 89 8.81 19.60 47.95
CA THR A 89 8.65 18.93 46.66
C THR A 89 9.87 19.22 45.79
N VAL A 90 10.45 18.18 45.21
CA VAL A 90 11.52 18.31 44.23
C VAL A 90 10.88 18.25 42.85
N PRO A 91 10.82 19.36 42.09
CA PRO A 91 10.21 19.36 40.77
C PRO A 91 11.11 18.64 39.75
N VAL A 92 10.49 18.12 38.70
CA VAL A 92 11.16 17.70 37.48
C VAL A 92 11.84 18.91 36.85
N ARG A 93 13.10 18.73 36.43
CA ARG A 93 13.94 19.77 35.81
C ARG A 93 14.34 19.43 34.38
N SER A 94 14.34 18.15 34.02
CA SER A 94 14.66 17.68 32.67
C SER A 94 13.96 16.36 32.40
N ILE A 95 13.44 16.23 31.20
CA ILE A 95 12.98 14.97 30.60
C ILE A 95 13.88 14.72 29.39
N VAL A 96 14.23 13.47 29.15
CA VAL A 96 14.92 13.03 27.93
C VAL A 96 14.10 11.91 27.32
N VAL A 97 13.60 12.11 26.11
CA VAL A 97 12.87 11.13 25.29
C VAL A 97 13.83 10.56 24.24
N LEU A 98 13.96 9.23 24.18
CA LEU A 98 14.81 8.54 23.22
C LEU A 98 14.06 7.43 22.46
N PRO A 99 14.39 7.25 21.17
CA PRO A 99 15.25 8.12 20.36
C PRO A 99 14.57 9.47 20.04
N ALA A 100 15.35 10.48 19.64
CA ALA A 100 14.81 11.82 19.31
C ALA A 100 14.01 11.83 17.99
N THR A 101 14.29 10.87 17.10
CA THR A 101 13.54 10.67 15.87
C THR A 101 13.31 9.18 15.61
N ILE A 102 12.14 8.84 15.07
CA ILE A 102 11.80 7.49 14.59
C ILE A 102 11.13 7.56 13.22
N THR A 103 11.24 6.47 12.46
CA THR A 103 10.46 6.26 11.23
C THR A 103 9.71 4.95 11.36
N ILE A 104 8.40 4.96 11.11
CA ILE A 104 7.51 3.80 11.21
C ILE A 104 6.49 3.81 10.06
N GLU A 105 5.89 2.66 9.76
CA GLU A 105 4.77 2.55 8.81
C GLU A 105 3.41 2.67 9.53
N PRO A 106 2.33 2.98 8.81
CA PRO A 106 0.96 2.88 9.34
C PRO A 106 0.70 1.51 9.99
N GLY A 107 0.14 1.51 11.20
CA GLY A 107 -0.15 0.31 11.98
C GLY A 107 1.05 -0.25 12.77
N GLN A 108 2.28 0.18 12.49
CA GLN A 108 3.44 -0.21 13.30
C GLN A 108 3.44 0.52 14.64
N THR A 109 3.97 -0.16 15.66
CA THR A 109 4.11 0.39 17.02
C THR A 109 5.56 0.39 17.48
N THR A 110 5.92 1.37 18.31
CA THR A 110 7.23 1.40 18.99
C THR A 110 7.11 2.12 20.32
N THR A 111 7.92 1.75 21.29
CA THR A 111 7.93 2.38 22.62
C THR A 111 9.06 3.39 22.74
N LEU A 112 8.76 4.57 23.26
CA LEU A 112 9.76 5.59 23.56
C LEU A 112 10.34 5.36 24.97
N SER A 113 11.66 5.46 25.09
CA SER A 113 12.34 5.41 26.39
C SER A 113 12.43 6.81 26.98
N THR A 114 12.16 6.95 28.28
CA THR A 114 12.23 8.25 28.96
C THR A 114 13.13 8.23 30.19
N THR A 115 13.83 9.34 30.42
CA THR A 115 14.59 9.58 31.65
C THR A 115 14.13 10.89 32.27
N VAL A 116 13.70 10.86 33.52
CA VAL A 116 13.24 12.04 34.29
C VAL A 116 14.31 12.41 35.32
N LEU A 117 14.73 13.68 35.30
CA LEU A 117 15.73 14.23 36.21
C LEU A 117 15.20 15.45 36.99
N PRO A 118 15.61 15.63 38.26
CA PRO A 118 16.54 14.77 39.00
C PRO A 118 15.91 13.43 39.39
N LYS A 119 16.73 12.40 39.65
CA LYS A 119 16.23 11.10 40.14
C LYS A 119 15.45 11.20 41.46
N THR A 120 15.64 12.29 42.20
CA THR A 120 14.96 12.60 43.46
C THR A 120 13.65 13.39 43.27
N ALA A 121 13.21 13.65 42.04
CA ALA A 121 11.94 14.32 41.78
C ALA A 121 10.77 13.59 42.48
N SER A 122 9.91 14.36 43.15
CA SER A 122 8.83 13.83 43.99
C SER A 122 7.71 13.19 43.17
N ASN A 123 7.41 13.72 41.98
CA ASN A 123 6.47 13.15 41.02
C ASN A 123 7.15 13.02 39.65
N LYS A 124 7.26 11.79 39.14
CA LYS A 124 7.91 11.47 37.84
C LYS A 124 6.92 11.05 36.77
N ALA A 125 5.63 11.16 37.04
CA ALA A 125 4.61 10.82 36.07
C ALA A 125 4.69 11.76 34.86
N LEU A 126 4.45 11.21 33.68
CA LEU A 126 4.48 11.91 32.41
C LEU A 126 3.09 11.90 31.78
N ILE A 127 2.75 13.00 31.12
CA ILE A 127 1.58 13.13 30.27
C ILE A 127 2.08 13.13 28.83
N TRP A 128 1.61 12.16 28.05
CA TRP A 128 1.97 12.02 26.64
C TRP A 128 0.92 12.66 25.75
N THR A 129 1.38 13.36 24.72
CA THR A 129 0.50 13.95 23.69
C THR A 129 1.12 13.80 22.30
N SER A 130 0.26 13.78 21.28
CA SER A 130 0.66 13.87 19.88
C SER A 130 0.26 15.22 19.32
N SER A 131 1.15 15.85 18.54
CA SER A 131 0.80 17.11 17.85
C SER A 131 -0.21 16.90 16.71
N ASN A 132 -0.42 15.66 16.25
CA ASN A 132 -1.44 15.30 15.26
C ASN A 132 -1.77 13.79 15.33
N GLU A 133 -2.85 13.46 16.03
CA GLU A 133 -3.33 12.07 16.21
C GLU A 133 -3.79 11.39 14.91
N LYS A 134 -4.04 12.15 13.83
CA LYS A 134 -4.32 11.56 12.51
C LYS A 134 -3.07 10.97 11.84
N VAL A 135 -1.87 11.37 12.29
CA VAL A 135 -0.59 10.87 11.77
C VAL A 135 -0.03 9.78 12.69
N ALA A 136 0.06 10.03 13.99
CA ALA A 136 0.45 9.02 14.99
C ALA A 136 -0.19 9.31 16.35
N ILE A 137 -0.49 8.26 17.12
CA ILE A 137 -1.01 8.34 18.49
C ILE A 137 0.02 7.80 19.48
N VAL A 138 -0.10 8.17 20.76
CA VAL A 138 0.73 7.68 21.85
C VAL A 138 -0.14 7.33 23.05
N ASP A 139 0.14 6.22 23.74
CA ASP A 139 -0.58 5.82 24.95
C ASP A 139 0.07 6.39 26.23
N CYS A 140 -0.53 6.10 27.40
CA CYS A 140 -0.01 6.56 28.69
C CYS A 140 1.36 5.94 29.08
N ASN A 141 1.79 4.87 28.40
CA ASN A 141 3.06 4.19 28.63
C ASN A 141 4.15 4.66 27.65
N GLY A 142 3.85 5.60 26.74
CA GLY A 142 4.79 6.04 25.71
C GLY A 142 4.91 5.08 24.52
N VAL A 143 3.92 4.22 24.29
CA VAL A 143 3.81 3.39 23.07
C VAL A 143 3.19 4.23 21.97
N VAL A 144 3.95 4.44 20.90
CA VAL A 144 3.56 5.20 19.70
C VAL A 144 3.04 4.25 18.63
N THR A 145 1.92 4.59 18.01
CA THR A 145 1.33 3.85 16.87
C THR A 145 1.19 4.78 15.67
N GLY A 146 1.74 4.38 14.52
CA GLY A 146 1.57 5.11 13.26
C GLY A 146 0.16 4.95 12.69
N ILE A 147 -0.45 6.02 12.19
CA ILE A 147 -1.82 6.02 11.64
C ILE A 147 -1.81 6.31 10.14
N ALA A 148 -1.19 7.41 9.71
CA ALA A 148 -1.15 7.82 8.31
C ALA A 148 0.15 8.57 7.99
N GLY A 149 0.51 8.59 6.70
CA GLY A 149 1.73 9.24 6.23
C GLY A 149 1.85 10.71 6.69
N GLY A 150 3.00 11.08 7.22
CA GLY A 150 3.24 12.43 7.73
C GLY A 150 4.42 12.52 8.69
N THR A 151 4.59 13.69 9.30
CA THR A 151 5.58 13.91 10.36
C THR A 151 4.90 14.63 11.52
N VAL A 152 5.09 14.12 12.73
CA VAL A 152 4.41 14.57 13.95
C VAL A 152 5.37 14.54 15.13
N SER A 153 5.14 15.37 16.15
CA SER A 153 5.90 15.32 17.40
C SER A 153 5.09 14.61 18.49
N ILE A 154 5.71 13.65 19.15
CA ILE A 154 5.19 13.01 20.36
C ILE A 154 5.90 13.63 21.56
N ILE A 155 5.13 14.20 22.49
CA ILE A 155 5.63 15.07 23.57
C ILE A 155 5.35 14.39 24.91
N ALA A 156 6.39 14.27 25.75
CA ALA A 156 6.26 13.89 27.16
C ALA A 156 6.37 15.14 28.03
N THR A 157 5.33 15.42 28.83
CA THR A 157 5.28 16.57 29.75
C THR A 157 5.22 16.11 31.19
N ALA A 158 5.97 16.74 32.10
CA ALA A 158 5.93 16.43 33.52
C ALA A 158 4.54 16.73 34.12
N ALA A 159 3.98 15.77 34.84
CA ALA A 159 2.67 15.90 35.49
C ALA A 159 2.71 16.69 36.81
N ASP A 160 3.90 17.10 37.27
CA ASP A 160 4.12 17.79 38.54
C ASP A 160 3.88 19.31 38.49
N GLY A 161 3.47 19.83 37.32
CA GLY A 161 3.23 21.25 37.09
C GLY A 161 4.49 22.07 36.82
N SER A 162 5.67 21.46 36.75
CA SER A 162 6.93 22.18 36.41
C SER A 162 6.96 22.74 34.99
N GLY A 163 6.10 22.25 34.10
CA GLY A 163 6.08 22.61 32.68
C GLY A 163 7.23 22.01 31.87
N THR A 164 8.08 21.17 32.50
CA THR A 164 9.18 20.49 31.81
C THR A 164 8.62 19.51 30.79
N SER A 165 9.16 19.52 29.56
CA SER A 165 8.80 18.57 28.51
C SER A 165 9.99 18.26 27.61
N ASP A 166 9.89 17.14 26.89
CA ASP A 166 10.77 16.78 25.78
C ASP A 166 9.97 15.99 24.72
N ALA A 167 10.50 15.87 23.50
CA ALA A 167 9.74 15.32 22.38
C ALA A 167 10.57 14.43 21.44
N CYS A 168 9.88 13.47 20.82
CA CYS A 168 10.38 12.66 19.71
C CYS A 168 9.65 13.05 18.42
N VAL A 169 10.39 13.25 17.32
CA VAL A 169 9.81 13.43 15.99
C VAL A 169 9.55 12.07 15.35
N VAL A 170 8.31 11.83 14.97
CA VAL A 170 7.85 10.58 14.35
C VAL A 170 7.53 10.85 12.90
N LYS A 171 8.26 10.20 12.00
CA LYS A 171 7.94 10.17 10.58
C LYS A 171 7.17 8.88 10.28
N VAL A 172 5.90 9.00 9.91
CA VAL A 172 5.12 7.88 9.42
C VAL A 172 5.26 7.85 7.91
N THR A 173 5.87 6.79 7.36
CA THR A 173 6.03 6.63 5.91
C THR A 173 4.69 6.22 5.30
N GLY A 174 4.09 7.10 4.51
CA GLY A 174 2.91 6.73 3.71
C GLY A 174 3.30 5.96 2.46
N ASP A 175 2.31 5.34 1.81
CA ASP A 175 2.49 4.72 0.51
C ASP A 175 2.94 5.76 -0.52
N VAL A 176 3.97 5.42 -1.28
CA VAL A 176 4.36 6.18 -2.47
C VAL A 176 3.47 5.70 -3.61
N LEU A 177 2.48 6.51 -3.96
CA LEU A 177 1.54 6.17 -5.01
C LEU A 177 2.11 6.44 -6.41
N VAL A 178 1.69 5.62 -7.37
CA VAL A 178 1.89 5.80 -8.80
C VAL A 178 1.34 7.16 -9.22
N SER A 179 2.13 7.90 -9.99
CA SER A 179 1.85 9.24 -10.49
C SER A 179 1.70 9.29 -12.01
N SER A 180 2.31 8.34 -12.75
CA SER A 180 2.12 8.24 -14.20
C SER A 180 2.33 6.80 -14.70
N ILE A 181 1.58 6.45 -15.75
CA ILE A 181 1.76 5.24 -16.53
C ILE A 181 1.87 5.66 -17.99
N THR A 182 3.00 5.37 -18.63
CA THR A 182 3.25 5.75 -20.04
C THR A 182 3.53 4.51 -20.88
N PHE A 183 2.82 4.36 -21.98
CA PHE A 183 3.10 3.29 -22.96
C PHE A 183 4.31 3.64 -23.81
N TYR A 184 5.14 2.63 -24.12
CA TYR A 184 6.27 2.81 -25.05
C TYR A 184 5.79 3.12 -26.48
N HIS A 185 4.60 2.64 -26.84
CA HIS A 185 3.92 2.97 -28.09
C HIS A 185 2.49 3.41 -27.78
N SER A 186 2.12 4.63 -28.19
CA SER A 186 0.76 5.15 -28.02
C SER A 186 -0.26 4.51 -28.97
N SER A 187 0.22 3.93 -30.08
CA SER A 187 -0.61 3.15 -31.00
C SER A 187 0.13 1.97 -31.62
N VAL A 188 -0.63 0.93 -31.96
CA VAL A 188 -0.13 -0.32 -32.55
C VAL A 188 -1.09 -0.81 -33.64
N ASN A 189 -0.55 -1.18 -34.80
CA ASN A 189 -1.30 -1.85 -35.86
C ASN A 189 -1.05 -3.37 -35.82
N MET A 190 -2.10 -4.17 -35.99
CA MET A 190 -2.05 -5.64 -35.95
C MET A 190 -2.91 -6.27 -37.05
N LEU A 191 -2.57 -7.50 -37.45
CA LEU A 191 -3.47 -8.36 -38.22
C LEU A 191 -4.31 -9.21 -37.25
N VAL A 192 -5.51 -9.61 -37.69
CA VAL A 192 -6.32 -10.60 -36.93
C VAL A 192 -5.50 -11.88 -36.69
N GLY A 193 -5.48 -12.34 -35.44
CA GLY A 193 -4.70 -13.49 -34.98
C GLY A 193 -3.29 -13.14 -34.45
N ASP A 194 -2.81 -11.92 -34.66
CA ASP A 194 -1.52 -11.49 -34.10
C ASP A 194 -1.60 -11.40 -32.56
N SER A 195 -0.47 -11.66 -31.91
CA SER A 195 -0.31 -11.46 -30.47
C SER A 195 1.01 -10.78 -30.15
N ARG A 196 1.04 -9.96 -29.09
CA ARG A 196 2.25 -9.28 -28.62
C ARG A 196 2.11 -8.73 -27.21
N TYR A 197 3.23 -8.50 -26.54
CA TYR A 197 3.24 -7.74 -25.29
C TYR A 197 3.18 -6.23 -25.58
N LEU A 198 2.54 -5.50 -24.66
CA LEU A 198 2.67 -4.06 -24.54
C LEU A 198 3.58 -3.74 -23.35
N TRP A 199 4.43 -2.73 -23.52
CA TRP A 199 5.36 -2.28 -22.49
C TRP A 199 4.97 -0.90 -22.02
N ILE A 200 5.09 -0.67 -20.71
CA ILE A 200 4.77 0.58 -20.03
C ILE A 200 5.92 0.97 -19.10
N ASN A 201 6.00 2.26 -18.79
CA ASN A 201 6.81 2.82 -17.73
C ASN A 201 5.90 3.36 -16.62
N VAL A 202 6.15 2.96 -15.38
CA VAL A 202 5.39 3.39 -14.19
C VAL A 202 6.31 4.29 -13.36
N LEU A 203 5.80 5.46 -12.96
CA LEU A 203 6.53 6.39 -12.10
C LEU A 203 5.70 6.79 -10.87
N PRO A 204 6.33 7.09 -9.73
CA PRO A 204 7.77 7.00 -9.54
C PRO A 204 8.23 5.54 -9.42
N SER A 205 9.52 5.27 -9.66
CA SER A 205 10.07 3.91 -9.65
C SER A 205 10.15 3.28 -8.25
N ASP A 206 9.98 4.10 -7.21
CA ASP A 206 9.89 3.70 -5.80
C ASP A 206 8.43 3.69 -5.29
N ALA A 207 7.45 3.63 -6.19
CA ALA A 207 6.07 3.42 -5.81
C ALA A 207 5.95 2.13 -4.97
N THR A 208 5.24 2.21 -3.85
CA THR A 208 5.10 1.09 -2.90
C THR A 208 4.38 -0.11 -3.55
N ASN A 209 3.50 0.16 -4.52
CA ASN A 209 2.88 -0.84 -5.38
C ASN A 209 2.85 -0.33 -6.83
N ASP A 210 3.67 -0.91 -7.69
CA ASP A 210 3.80 -0.55 -9.11
C ASP A 210 2.98 -1.45 -10.05
N SER A 211 2.15 -2.34 -9.49
CA SER A 211 1.34 -3.28 -10.28
C SER A 211 0.24 -2.57 -11.07
N VAL A 212 -0.03 -3.08 -12.27
CA VAL A 212 -1.06 -2.55 -13.17
C VAL A 212 -2.10 -3.60 -13.56
N CYS A 213 -3.32 -3.12 -13.71
CA CYS A 213 -4.51 -3.88 -14.03
C CYS A 213 -4.91 -3.55 -15.48
N TRP A 214 -4.84 -4.54 -16.36
CA TRP A 214 -5.05 -4.35 -17.80
C TRP A 214 -6.49 -4.59 -18.24
N SER A 215 -7.00 -3.78 -19.18
CA SER A 215 -8.32 -3.96 -19.80
C SER A 215 -8.37 -3.46 -21.25
N SER A 216 -9.40 -3.88 -21.99
CA SER A 216 -9.66 -3.46 -23.37
C SER A 216 -11.04 -2.78 -23.45
N SER A 217 -11.16 -1.72 -24.26
CA SER A 217 -12.44 -1.09 -24.55
C SER A 217 -13.36 -1.97 -25.39
N ASP A 218 -12.81 -2.86 -26.21
CA ASP A 218 -13.56 -3.76 -27.08
C ASP A 218 -12.81 -5.09 -27.26
N THR A 219 -13.31 -6.10 -26.55
CA THR A 219 -12.71 -7.45 -26.57
C THR A 219 -12.99 -8.20 -27.87
N SER A 220 -13.98 -7.79 -28.68
CA SER A 220 -14.23 -8.38 -30.00
C SER A 220 -13.18 -7.96 -31.03
N VAL A 221 -12.48 -6.85 -30.79
CA VAL A 221 -11.36 -6.37 -31.60
C VAL A 221 -10.04 -6.89 -31.03
N VAL A 222 -9.80 -6.70 -29.72
CA VAL A 222 -8.55 -7.11 -29.08
C VAL A 222 -8.76 -7.46 -27.60
N THR A 223 -8.24 -8.59 -27.17
CA THR A 223 -8.17 -8.94 -25.74
C THR A 223 -6.80 -8.63 -25.16
N VAL A 224 -6.73 -8.46 -23.85
CA VAL A 224 -5.49 -8.26 -23.11
C VAL A 224 -5.47 -9.15 -21.86
N ASN A 225 -4.34 -9.80 -21.59
CA ASN A 225 -4.14 -10.50 -20.34
C ASN A 225 -4.08 -9.49 -19.18
N LYS A 226 -4.94 -9.70 -18.18
CA LYS A 226 -5.15 -8.78 -17.05
C LYS A 226 -3.87 -8.45 -16.26
N ASN A 227 -2.86 -9.34 -16.26
CA ASN A 227 -1.66 -9.21 -15.44
C ASN A 227 -0.38 -8.97 -16.26
N SER A 228 -0.33 -9.42 -17.52
CA SER A 228 0.91 -9.43 -18.30
C SER A 228 0.97 -8.40 -19.42
N GLY A 229 -0.15 -7.78 -19.80
CA GLY A 229 -0.21 -6.89 -20.97
C GLY A 229 -0.03 -7.61 -22.32
N LEU A 230 -0.19 -8.94 -22.37
CA LEU A 230 -0.20 -9.70 -23.62
C LEU A 230 -1.53 -9.48 -24.33
N VAL A 231 -1.49 -8.90 -25.53
CA VAL A 231 -2.68 -8.67 -26.36
C VAL A 231 -2.82 -9.71 -27.47
N LEU A 232 -4.07 -10.02 -27.84
CA LEU A 232 -4.43 -10.89 -28.97
C LEU A 232 -5.49 -10.20 -29.82
N ALA A 233 -5.19 -9.98 -31.11
CA ALA A 233 -6.11 -9.39 -32.07
C ALA A 233 -7.19 -10.41 -32.47
N GLN A 234 -8.46 -10.12 -32.18
CA GLN A 234 -9.59 -11.01 -32.42
C GLN A 234 -10.38 -10.67 -33.70
N GLY A 235 -10.54 -9.39 -34.01
CA GLY A 235 -11.37 -8.94 -35.13
C GLY A 235 -10.94 -7.57 -35.63
N ALA A 236 -11.23 -7.27 -36.90
CA ALA A 236 -10.92 -5.98 -37.49
C ALA A 236 -11.68 -4.85 -36.78
N GLY A 237 -10.99 -3.74 -36.52
CA GLY A 237 -11.54 -2.61 -35.79
C GLY A 237 -10.48 -1.79 -35.08
N THR A 238 -10.90 -0.95 -34.14
CA THR A 238 -10.00 -0.19 -33.28
C THR A 238 -10.49 -0.25 -31.84
N ALA A 239 -9.58 -0.48 -30.91
CA ALA A 239 -9.86 -0.58 -29.50
C ALA A 239 -8.74 0.06 -28.69
N THR A 240 -9.06 0.57 -27.51
CA THR A 240 -8.11 1.16 -26.58
C THR A 240 -7.80 0.15 -25.48
N ILE A 241 -6.52 -0.10 -25.25
CA ILE A 241 -6.03 -0.83 -24.08
C ILE A 241 -5.74 0.16 -22.96
N TYR A 242 -6.15 -0.19 -21.75
CA TYR A 242 -5.91 0.57 -20.53
C TYR A 242 -4.98 -0.23 -19.62
N ALA A 243 -4.02 0.48 -19.00
CA ALA A 243 -3.25 -0.01 -17.87
C ALA A 243 -3.53 0.91 -16.67
N THR A 244 -4.24 0.39 -15.67
CA THR A 244 -4.66 1.14 -14.49
C THR A 244 -3.81 0.74 -13.28
N ALA A 245 -3.28 1.71 -12.54
CA ALA A 245 -2.55 1.44 -11.30
C ALA A 245 -3.45 0.73 -10.28
N CYS A 246 -2.96 -0.35 -9.65
CA CYS A 246 -3.72 -1.12 -8.67
C CYS A 246 -3.46 -0.65 -7.21
N ASP A 247 -2.80 0.48 -7.02
CA ASP A 247 -2.41 1.07 -5.72
C ASP A 247 -3.42 2.09 -5.16
N GLY A 248 -4.53 2.32 -5.87
CA GLY A 248 -5.55 3.29 -5.49
C GLY A 248 -5.29 4.73 -5.94
N SER A 249 -4.17 5.01 -6.61
CA SER A 249 -3.87 6.34 -7.19
C SER A 249 -4.88 6.79 -8.25
N GLY A 250 -5.55 5.84 -8.91
CA GLY A 250 -6.47 6.10 -10.03
C GLY A 250 -5.77 6.46 -11.33
N VAL A 251 -4.43 6.36 -11.40
CA VAL A 251 -3.66 6.65 -12.61
C VAL A 251 -3.94 5.59 -13.69
N VAL A 252 -4.15 6.05 -14.92
CA VAL A 252 -4.42 5.21 -16.09
C VAL A 252 -3.57 5.65 -17.27
N GLY A 253 -2.86 4.71 -17.90
CA GLY A 253 -2.25 4.88 -19.21
C GLY A 253 -3.11 4.22 -20.30
N THR A 254 -2.99 4.72 -21.54
CA THR A 254 -3.72 4.14 -22.69
C THR A 254 -2.85 3.87 -23.91
N CYS A 255 -3.25 2.90 -24.73
CA CYS A 255 -2.69 2.62 -26.05
C CYS A 255 -3.79 2.22 -27.02
N THR A 256 -3.80 2.80 -28.22
CA THR A 256 -4.78 2.46 -29.27
C THR A 256 -4.28 1.31 -30.14
N ILE A 257 -5.07 0.26 -30.29
CA ILE A 257 -4.79 -0.85 -31.19
C ILE A 257 -5.75 -0.79 -32.37
N THR A 258 -5.20 -0.76 -33.58
CA THR A 258 -5.96 -0.89 -34.83
C THR A 258 -5.67 -2.24 -35.45
N VAL A 259 -6.73 -3.02 -35.64
CA VAL A 259 -6.67 -4.37 -36.20
C VAL A 259 -7.32 -4.35 -37.59
N ARG A 260 -6.70 -5.03 -38.55
CA ARG A 260 -7.32 -5.29 -39.86
C ARG A 260 -7.26 -6.76 -40.23
N ASP A 261 -8.15 -7.15 -41.13
CA ASP A 261 -8.10 -8.49 -41.72
C ASP A 261 -6.86 -8.68 -42.59
N LYS A 262 -6.45 -9.94 -42.69
CA LYS A 262 -5.41 -10.37 -43.62
C LYS A 262 -5.96 -10.32 -45.05
N ILE A 263 -5.19 -9.71 -45.95
CA ILE A 263 -5.47 -9.73 -47.38
C ILE A 263 -4.82 -10.99 -47.95
N PHE A 264 -5.67 -11.96 -48.28
CA PHE A 264 -5.26 -13.22 -48.88
C PHE A 264 -5.06 -13.10 -50.39
N VAL A 265 -4.19 -13.94 -50.93
CA VAL A 265 -4.04 -14.23 -52.35
C VAL A 265 -5.35 -14.78 -52.90
N SER A 266 -5.92 -14.07 -53.87
CA SER A 266 -7.17 -14.44 -54.54
C SER A 266 -6.97 -15.09 -55.89
N SER A 267 -5.83 -14.89 -56.56
CA SER A 267 -5.50 -15.62 -57.79
C SER A 267 -4.00 -15.83 -57.99
N ILE A 268 -3.66 -16.93 -58.66
CA ILE A 268 -2.30 -17.22 -59.13
C ILE A 268 -2.37 -17.56 -60.62
N THR A 269 -1.63 -16.83 -61.45
CA THR A 269 -1.50 -17.11 -62.88
C THR A 269 -0.11 -17.64 -63.18
N VAL A 270 -0.03 -18.92 -63.52
CA VAL A 270 1.21 -19.55 -64.01
C VAL A 270 1.37 -19.33 -65.51
N SER A 271 2.56 -18.94 -65.95
CA SER A 271 2.95 -18.75 -67.35
C SER A 271 4.20 -19.55 -67.71
N PRO A 272 4.23 -20.23 -68.88
CA PRO A 272 3.12 -20.40 -69.81
C PRO A 272 2.05 -21.38 -69.28
N LYS A 273 0.83 -21.36 -69.84
CA LYS A 273 -0.25 -22.31 -69.45
C LYS A 273 0.03 -23.75 -69.89
N THR A 274 0.77 -23.91 -70.97
CA THR A 274 1.28 -25.19 -71.43
C THR A 274 2.77 -25.07 -71.74
N LYS A 275 3.55 -26.11 -71.44
CA LYS A 275 4.97 -26.16 -71.76
C LYS A 275 5.31 -27.52 -72.36
N LYS A 276 5.90 -27.52 -73.56
CA LYS A 276 6.50 -28.73 -74.14
C LYS A 276 8.00 -28.71 -73.87
N LEU A 277 8.55 -29.83 -73.40
CA LEU A 277 9.97 -30.01 -73.14
C LEU A 277 10.45 -31.31 -73.77
N ASN A 278 11.72 -31.35 -74.17
CA ASN A 278 12.38 -32.62 -74.45
C ASN A 278 12.92 -33.21 -73.15
N VAL A 279 13.11 -34.53 -73.09
CA VAL A 279 13.83 -35.17 -71.98
C VAL A 279 15.21 -34.49 -71.80
N ASN A 280 15.61 -34.28 -70.54
CA ASN A 280 16.79 -33.53 -70.09
C ASN A 280 16.78 -32.00 -70.30
N ALA A 281 15.81 -31.44 -71.04
CA ALA A 281 15.68 -30.00 -71.17
C ALA A 281 15.08 -29.39 -69.90
N SER A 282 15.55 -28.19 -69.54
CA SER A 282 15.03 -27.41 -68.41
C SER A 282 14.25 -26.19 -68.88
N ALA A 283 13.32 -25.74 -68.04
CA ALA A 283 12.66 -24.45 -68.17
C ALA A 283 12.22 -23.94 -66.81
N THR A 284 11.94 -22.65 -66.70
CA THR A 284 11.38 -22.06 -65.50
C THR A 284 9.96 -21.60 -65.79
N LEU A 285 9.03 -21.93 -64.90
CA LEU A 285 7.68 -21.37 -64.91
C LEU A 285 7.65 -20.09 -64.08
N SER A 286 6.90 -19.09 -64.51
CA SER A 286 6.64 -17.90 -63.70
C SER A 286 5.21 -17.93 -63.15
N ALA A 287 5.01 -17.31 -62.00
CA ALA A 287 3.70 -17.16 -61.38
C ALA A 287 3.48 -15.70 -60.96
N THR A 288 2.34 -15.14 -61.34
CA THR A 288 1.87 -13.83 -60.87
C THR A 288 0.79 -14.04 -59.82
N VAL A 289 0.92 -13.36 -58.69
CA VAL A 289 0.03 -13.47 -57.52
C VAL A 289 -0.80 -12.19 -57.42
N LEU A 290 -2.13 -12.31 -57.28
CA LEU A 290 -3.02 -11.19 -57.00
C LEU A 290 -3.85 -11.45 -55.73
N PRO A 291 -4.26 -10.39 -55.01
CA PRO A 291 -3.94 -8.99 -55.29
C PRO A 291 -2.48 -8.66 -54.94
N ASP A 292 -1.93 -7.60 -55.54
CA ASP A 292 -0.52 -7.20 -55.33
C ASP A 292 -0.21 -6.80 -53.89
N ASN A 293 -1.24 -6.41 -53.12
CA ASN A 293 -1.17 -6.05 -51.70
C ASN A 293 -1.54 -7.20 -50.75
N ALA A 294 -1.57 -8.46 -51.22
CA ALA A 294 -1.71 -9.60 -50.31
C ALA A 294 -0.58 -9.61 -49.27
N ASP A 295 -0.93 -9.92 -48.02
CA ASP A 295 0.00 -9.83 -46.87
C ASP A 295 1.10 -10.89 -46.93
N ASP A 296 0.84 -12.05 -47.54
CA ASP A 296 1.83 -13.08 -47.81
C ASP A 296 1.72 -13.57 -49.26
N LYS A 297 2.65 -13.13 -50.10
CA LYS A 297 2.69 -13.47 -51.54
C LYS A 297 3.53 -14.70 -51.86
N ARG A 298 4.04 -15.42 -50.84
CA ARG A 298 4.87 -16.61 -51.07
C ARG A 298 4.03 -17.72 -51.70
N ILE A 299 4.64 -18.45 -52.61
CA ILE A 299 4.05 -19.62 -53.27
C ILE A 299 4.98 -20.84 -53.12
N ARG A 300 4.40 -22.03 -53.24
CA ARG A 300 5.13 -23.30 -53.33
C ARG A 300 4.70 -24.05 -54.57
N TRP A 301 5.66 -24.69 -55.24
CA TRP A 301 5.40 -25.46 -56.44
C TRP A 301 5.27 -26.96 -56.14
N SER A 302 4.36 -27.63 -56.84
CA SER A 302 4.21 -29.10 -56.82
C SER A 302 3.88 -29.62 -58.23
N CYS A 303 4.10 -30.91 -58.50
CA CYS A 303 3.74 -31.52 -59.77
C CYS A 303 3.09 -32.90 -59.61
N GLU A 304 2.05 -33.16 -60.41
CA GLU A 304 1.33 -34.45 -60.43
C GLU A 304 0.88 -34.81 -61.87
N PRO A 305 1.15 -36.03 -62.37
CA PRO A 305 1.91 -37.09 -61.71
C PRO A 305 3.42 -36.80 -61.60
N SER A 306 4.04 -37.39 -60.57
CA SER A 306 5.49 -37.34 -60.33
C SER A 306 6.27 -38.19 -61.35
N GLY A 307 7.60 -38.00 -61.42
CA GLY A 307 8.48 -38.79 -62.31
C GLY A 307 8.56 -38.31 -63.77
N ILE A 308 7.71 -37.36 -64.18
CA ILE A 308 7.73 -36.77 -65.53
C ILE A 308 8.71 -35.59 -65.60
N VAL A 309 8.75 -34.76 -64.55
CA VAL A 309 9.69 -33.65 -64.37
C VAL A 309 10.32 -33.70 -62.98
N SER A 310 11.56 -33.23 -62.82
CA SER A 310 12.04 -32.73 -61.52
C SER A 310 11.59 -31.28 -61.40
N LEU A 311 11.19 -30.87 -60.20
CA LEU A 311 10.70 -29.53 -59.90
C LEU A 311 11.44 -28.97 -58.69
N ASN A 312 11.90 -27.73 -58.79
CA ASN A 312 12.30 -26.92 -57.64
C ASN A 312 11.07 -26.25 -57.04
N ASP A 313 10.74 -26.62 -55.80
CA ASP A 313 9.50 -26.22 -55.11
C ASP A 313 9.46 -24.73 -54.71
N VAL A 314 10.61 -24.04 -54.78
CA VAL A 314 10.76 -22.60 -54.51
C VAL A 314 10.80 -21.80 -55.81
N THR A 315 11.62 -22.20 -56.78
CA THR A 315 11.91 -21.37 -57.96
C THR A 315 10.98 -21.62 -59.14
N GLY A 316 10.26 -22.74 -59.17
CA GLY A 316 9.45 -23.15 -60.34
C GLY A 316 10.29 -23.64 -61.52
N GLU A 317 11.57 -23.93 -61.30
CA GLU A 317 12.42 -24.57 -62.30
C GLU A 317 12.04 -26.04 -62.46
N ILE A 318 11.85 -26.47 -63.70
CA ILE A 318 11.50 -27.83 -64.09
C ILE A 318 12.53 -28.39 -65.07
N ARG A 319 12.79 -29.70 -64.98
CA ARG A 319 13.59 -30.45 -65.97
C ARG A 319 12.87 -31.73 -66.36
N GLY A 320 12.79 -32.02 -67.66
CA GLY A 320 12.15 -33.23 -68.16
C GLY A 320 12.93 -34.49 -67.80
N ILE A 321 12.28 -35.45 -67.13
CA ILE A 321 12.87 -36.73 -66.72
C ILE A 321 12.32 -37.88 -67.56
N GLY A 322 10.99 -37.97 -67.67
CA GLY A 322 10.29 -39.06 -68.35
C GLY A 322 9.27 -38.52 -69.35
N THR A 323 9.03 -39.24 -70.44
CA THR A 323 8.01 -38.87 -71.41
C THR A 323 6.62 -38.96 -70.79
N GLY A 324 5.76 -37.98 -71.07
CA GLY A 324 4.39 -37.97 -70.55
C GLY A 324 3.87 -36.56 -70.33
N THR A 325 2.77 -36.45 -69.60
CA THR A 325 2.14 -35.18 -69.23
C THR A 325 1.98 -35.07 -67.73
N THR A 326 2.45 -33.98 -67.14
CA THR A 326 2.25 -33.63 -65.73
C THR A 326 1.64 -32.24 -65.58
N THR A 327 0.97 -31.99 -64.46
CA THR A 327 0.48 -30.67 -64.08
C THR A 327 1.35 -30.10 -62.98
N VAL A 328 2.02 -29.00 -63.26
CA VAL A 328 2.79 -28.25 -62.27
C VAL A 328 1.88 -27.16 -61.69
N LYS A 329 1.70 -27.14 -60.37
CA LYS A 329 0.86 -26.20 -59.63
C LYS A 329 1.73 -25.26 -58.78
N ALA A 330 1.41 -23.96 -58.79
CA ALA A 330 1.86 -22.99 -57.78
C ALA A 330 0.72 -22.75 -56.79
N VAL A 331 0.97 -22.93 -55.49
CA VAL A 331 -0.02 -22.81 -54.42
C VAL A 331 0.38 -21.70 -53.46
N ALA A 332 -0.55 -20.84 -53.06
CA ALA A 332 -0.32 -19.78 -52.08
C ALA A 332 0.04 -20.35 -50.69
N CYS A 333 1.01 -19.74 -50.01
CA CYS A 333 1.43 -20.13 -48.66
C CYS A 333 0.64 -19.44 -47.54
N ASP A 334 -0.26 -18.54 -47.88
CA ASP A 334 -0.95 -17.65 -46.96
C ASP A 334 -2.17 -18.28 -46.25
N GLY A 335 -2.54 -19.50 -46.65
CA GLY A 335 -3.70 -20.24 -46.17
C GLY A 335 -4.95 -20.14 -47.05
N SER A 336 -4.91 -19.35 -48.13
CA SER A 336 -6.08 -19.15 -49.01
C SER A 336 -6.47 -20.38 -49.83
N GLY A 337 -5.56 -21.34 -50.01
CA GLY A 337 -5.75 -22.49 -50.89
C GLY A 337 -5.69 -22.15 -52.39
N THR A 338 -5.49 -20.89 -52.73
CA THR A 338 -5.42 -20.42 -54.12
C THR A 338 -4.25 -21.07 -54.84
N CYS A 339 -4.50 -21.57 -56.06
CA CYS A 339 -3.45 -22.13 -56.90
C CYS A 339 -3.63 -21.79 -58.39
N GLY A 340 -2.51 -21.82 -59.11
CA GLY A 340 -2.45 -21.74 -60.57
C GLY A 340 -1.67 -22.91 -61.13
N SER A 341 -1.86 -23.26 -62.40
CA SER A 341 -1.20 -24.43 -62.99
C SER A 341 -0.70 -24.24 -64.43
N CYS A 342 0.28 -25.06 -64.77
CA CYS A 342 0.80 -25.27 -66.12
C CYS A 342 0.75 -26.76 -66.46
N LYS A 343 0.27 -27.10 -67.65
CA LYS A 343 0.38 -28.46 -68.21
C LYS A 343 1.72 -28.62 -68.90
N VAL A 344 2.57 -29.49 -68.39
CA VAL A 344 3.89 -29.79 -68.96
C VAL A 344 3.84 -31.12 -69.69
N THR A 345 4.28 -31.14 -70.94
CA THR A 345 4.41 -32.35 -71.76
C THR A 345 5.88 -32.58 -72.10
N VAL A 346 6.41 -33.73 -71.72
CA VAL A 346 7.79 -34.12 -72.00
C VAL A 346 7.78 -35.16 -73.12
N VAL A 347 8.58 -34.94 -74.16
CA VAL A 347 8.72 -35.83 -75.33
C VAL A 347 10.18 -36.23 -75.57
N THR A 348 10.41 -37.27 -76.35
CA THR A 348 11.75 -37.63 -76.82
C THR A 348 12.25 -36.63 -77.86
N VAL A 349 13.58 -36.47 -77.93
CA VAL A 349 14.22 -35.77 -79.04
C VAL A 349 14.04 -36.63 -80.30
N PRO A 350 13.54 -36.10 -81.43
CA PRO A 350 13.52 -36.83 -82.68
C PRO A 350 14.94 -37.26 -83.04
N VAL A 351 15.14 -38.55 -83.32
CA VAL A 351 16.38 -39.04 -83.90
C VAL A 351 16.39 -38.59 -85.36
N THR A 352 17.25 -37.64 -85.70
CA THR A 352 17.55 -37.20 -87.08
C THR A 352 18.73 -37.97 -87.64
#